data_AF-A0A3A1QSL7-F1
#
_entry.id   AF-A0A3A1QSL7-F1
#
_cell.length_a   1.000
_cell.length_b   1.000
_cell.length_c   1.000
_cell.angle_alpha   90.00
_cell.angle_beta   90.00
_cell.angle_gamma   90.00
#
_symmetry.space_group_name_H-M   'P 1'
#
loop_
_entity.id
_entity.type
_entity.pdbx_description
1 polymer ?
#
loop_
_entity_poly.entity_id
_entity_poly.type
_entity_poly.pdbx_seq_one_letter_code
_entity_poly.pdbx_strand_id
1 'polypeptide(L)'
;MDKTTAMEIIKNESLENYCFFCEDINKEEAVVITENDIEWIVFTNDERGTKISEKVYKEESKALMDFIERLRGGRALRQYINGKRGVD
;
A
#
# COMPACT_ATOMS: atom_id res chain seq x y z
N MET A 1 -6.47 -13.98 -2.90
CA MET A 1 -6.92 -13.04 -1.84
C MET A 1 -8.04 -12.20 -2.42
N ASP A 2 -9.05 -11.89 -1.62
CA ASP A 2 -10.14 -10.97 -1.95
C ASP A 2 -10.06 -9.69 -1.09
N LYS A 3 -10.92 -8.70 -1.36
CA LYS A 3 -10.94 -7.42 -0.65
C LYS A 3 -11.20 -7.59 0.85
N THR A 4 -12.10 -8.49 1.25
CA THR A 4 -12.43 -8.78 2.65
C THR A 4 -11.19 -9.26 3.41
N THR A 5 -10.52 -10.27 2.87
CA THR A 5 -9.28 -10.83 3.43
C THR A 5 -8.19 -9.76 3.52
N ALA A 6 -8.03 -8.92 2.49
CA ALA A 6 -7.06 -7.84 2.50
C ALA A 6 -7.36 -6.82 3.62
N MET A 7 -8.62 -6.43 3.81
CA MET A 7 -9.03 -5.52 4.87
C MET A 7 -8.86 -6.10 6.28
N GLU A 8 -9.13 -7.40 6.45
CA GLU A 8 -8.84 -8.10 7.71
C GLU A 8 -7.36 -8.08 8.04
N ILE A 9 -6.48 -8.31 7.05
CA ILE A 9 -5.03 -8.21 7.23
C ILE A 9 -4.63 -6.80 7.63
N ILE A 10 -5.10 -5.76 6.92
CA ILE A 10 -4.79 -4.36 7.23
C ILE A 10 -5.16 -4.03 8.68
N LYS A 11 -6.34 -4.45 9.12
CA LYS A 11 -6.83 -4.24 10.49
C LYS A 11 -5.99 -5.01 11.51
N ASN A 12 -5.82 -6.31 11.32
CA ASN A 12 -5.14 -7.19 12.27
C ASN A 12 -3.66 -6.83 12.44
N GLU A 13 -3.03 -6.37 11.36
CA GLU A 13 -1.63 -5.96 11.37
C GLU A 13 -1.43 -4.46 11.66
N SER A 14 -2.50 -3.69 11.84
CA SER A 14 -2.44 -2.23 11.99
C SER A 14 -1.58 -1.58 10.89
N LEU A 15 -1.83 -1.96 9.64
CA LEU A 15 -1.15 -1.38 8.48
C LEU A 15 -1.68 0.03 8.21
N GLU A 16 -0.77 0.94 7.88
CA GLU A 16 -1.03 2.38 7.74
C GLU A 16 -0.43 2.92 6.44
N ASN A 17 -0.71 4.19 6.13
CA ASN A 17 -0.27 4.89 4.92
C ASN A 17 -0.70 4.18 3.64
N TYR A 18 -2.02 4.01 3.51
CA TYR A 18 -2.62 3.36 2.36
C TYR A 18 -3.81 4.13 1.81
N CYS A 19 -4.10 3.87 0.54
CA CYS A 19 -5.39 4.14 -0.08
C CYS A 19 -5.91 2.85 -0.75
N PHE A 20 -7.02 2.34 -0.23
CA PHE A 20 -7.67 1.11 -0.70
C PHE A 20 -8.92 1.47 -1.50
N PHE A 21 -8.78 1.58 -2.82
CA PHE A 21 -9.86 2.00 -3.73
C PHE A 21 -10.54 3.33 -3.33
N CYS A 22 -9.75 4.32 -2.88
CA CYS A 22 -10.28 5.66 -2.55
C CYS A 22 -10.38 6.55 -3.78
N GLU A 23 -11.18 7.61 -3.65
CA GLU A 23 -11.31 8.65 -4.67
C GLU A 23 -10.06 9.54 -4.76
N ASP A 24 -9.49 9.94 -3.62
CA ASP A 24 -8.23 10.71 -3.58
C ASP A 24 -7.02 9.78 -3.49
N ILE A 25 -6.32 9.68 -4.61
CA ILE A 25 -5.15 8.81 -4.80
C ILE A 25 -3.81 9.51 -4.58
N ASN A 26 -3.79 10.80 -4.24
CA ASN A 26 -2.56 11.60 -4.17
C ASN A 26 -2.01 11.75 -2.74
N LYS A 27 -2.52 10.98 -1.78
CA LYS A 27 -2.02 10.99 -0.40
C LYS A 27 -0.52 10.69 -0.38
N GLU A 28 0.25 11.60 0.23
CA GLU A 28 1.70 11.48 0.38
C GLU A 28 2.10 10.16 1.05
N GLU A 29 3.19 9.56 0.57
CA GLU A 29 3.77 8.31 1.08
C GLU A 29 2.79 7.11 1.12
N ALA A 30 1.63 7.21 0.49
CA ALA A 30 0.62 6.15 0.52
C ALA A 30 0.96 5.04 -0.48
N VAL A 31 0.74 3.79 -0.08
CA VAL A 31 0.55 2.69 -1.04
C VAL A 31 -0.90 2.76 -1.53
N VAL A 32 -1.10 2.77 -2.84
CA VAL A 32 -2.42 2.90 -3.46
C VAL A 32 -2.73 1.64 -4.24
N ILE A 33 -3.95 1.12 -4.07
CA ILE A 33 -4.58 0.19 -5.01
C ILE A 33 -5.84 0.83 -5.57
N THR A 34 -5.96 0.80 -6.89
CA THR A 34 -7.14 1.26 -7.64
C THR A 34 -7.42 0.32 -8.80
N GLU A 35 -8.54 0.51 -9.48
CA GLU A 35 -8.97 -0.30 -10.62
C GLU A 35 -9.54 0.56 -11.74
N ASN A 36 -9.42 0.07 -12.97
CA ASN A 36 -10.24 0.47 -14.10
C ASN A 36 -11.10 -0.73 -14.53
N ASP A 37 -11.83 -0.62 -15.64
CA ASP A 37 -12.77 -1.66 -16.09
C ASP A 37 -12.15 -3.05 -16.32
N ILE A 38 -10.82 -3.14 -16.50
CA ILE A 38 -10.13 -4.37 -16.94
C ILE A 38 -8.89 -4.72 -16.13
N GLU A 39 -8.42 -3.83 -15.26
CA GLU A 39 -7.11 -3.93 -14.61
C GLU A 39 -7.10 -3.33 -13.21
N TRP A 40 -6.19 -3.85 -12.39
CA TRP A 40 -5.86 -3.33 -11.07
C TRP A 40 -4.46 -2.70 -11.09
N ILE A 41 -4.33 -1.54 -10.48
CA ILE A 41 -3.11 -0.74 -10.49
C ILE A 41 -2.67 -0.55 -9.04
N VAL A 42 -1.42 -0.92 -8.76
CA VAL A 42 -0.78 -0.73 -7.45
C VAL A 42 0.43 0.17 -7.62
N PHE A 43 0.52 1.21 -6.80
CA PHE A 43 1.65 2.15 -6.81
C PHE A 43 1.89 2.71 -5.42
N THR A 44 2.96 3.49 -5.28
CA THR A 44 3.22 4.28 -4.07
C THR A 44 3.31 5.75 -4.46
N ASN A 45 2.99 6.66 -3.55
CA ASN A 45 3.28 8.07 -3.73
C ASN A 45 4.57 8.44 -3.01
N ASP A 46 5.31 9.39 -3.57
CA ASP A 46 6.43 10.04 -2.87
C ASP A 46 5.92 11.06 -1.83
N GLU A 47 6.85 11.83 -1.24
CA GLU A 47 6.54 12.86 -0.23
C GLU A 47 5.72 14.03 -0.77
N ARG A 48 5.49 14.11 -2.08
CA ARG A 48 4.72 15.17 -2.75
C ARG A 48 3.38 14.67 -3.29
N GLY A 49 3.04 13.41 -3.02
CA GLY A 49 1.86 12.77 -3.61
C GLY A 49 2.08 12.32 -5.06
N THR A 50 3.32 12.32 -5.55
CA THR A 50 3.62 11.90 -6.92
C THR A 50 3.68 10.38 -7.01
N LYS A 51 2.90 9.83 -7.94
CA LYS A 51 2.86 8.40 -8.23
C LYS A 51 4.21 7.87 -8.72
N ILE A 52 4.70 6.82 -8.06
CA ILE A 52 5.94 6.08 -8.36
C ILE A 52 5.75 4.57 -8.21
N SER A 53 6.65 3.78 -8.80
CA SER A 53 6.70 2.31 -8.67
C SER A 53 5.39 1.59 -9.04
N GLU A 54 4.70 2.08 -10.07
CA GLU A 54 3.45 1.50 -10.59
C GLU A 54 3.65 0.06 -11.07
N LYS A 55 2.66 -0.79 -10.78
CA LYS A 55 2.45 -2.09 -11.41
C LYS A 55 0.99 -2.28 -11.77
N VAL A 56 0.75 -2.91 -12.92
CA VAL A 56 -0.58 -3.22 -13.45
C VAL A 56 -0.81 -4.73 -13.42
N TYR A 57 -2.01 -5.15 -13.04
CA TYR A 57 -2.41 -6.54 -12.87
C TYR A 57 -3.72 -6.83 -13.60
N LYS A 58 -3.82 -8.04 -14.18
CA LYS A 58 -5.05 -8.57 -14.79
C LYS A 58 -5.92 -9.36 -13.81
N GLU A 59 -5.41 -9.60 -12.60
CA GLU A 59 -6.09 -10.35 -11.56
C GLU A 59 -6.06 -9.55 -10.27
N GLU A 60 -7.24 -9.21 -9.76
CA GLU A 60 -7.41 -8.50 -8.48
C GLU A 60 -6.60 -9.14 -7.35
N SER A 61 -6.66 -10.48 -7.28
CA SER A 61 -6.03 -11.22 -6.20
C SER A 61 -4.52 -11.01 -6.12
N LYS A 62 -3.84 -10.81 -7.26
CA LYS A 62 -2.41 -10.53 -7.34
C LYS A 62 -2.09 -9.08 -6.98
N ALA A 63 -2.94 -8.15 -7.41
CA ALA A 63 -2.81 -6.74 -7.02
C ALA A 63 -2.97 -6.55 -5.51
N LEU A 64 -3.96 -7.21 -4.91
CA LEU A 64 -4.15 -7.19 -3.45
C LEU A 64 -2.94 -7.77 -2.72
N MET A 65 -2.31 -8.84 -3.24
CA MET A 65 -1.09 -9.41 -2.65
C MET A 65 0.07 -8.41 -2.66
N ASP A 66 0.38 -7.81 -3.82
CA ASP A 66 1.44 -6.80 -3.94
C ASP A 66 1.16 -5.58 -3.06
N PHE A 67 -0.10 -5.13 -3.00
CA PHE A 67 -0.52 -4.03 -2.14
C PHE A 67 -0.23 -4.31 -0.65
N ILE A 68 -0.64 -5.48 -0.13
CA ILE A 68 -0.39 -5.88 1.26
C ILE A 68 1.11 -6.03 1.54
N GLU A 69 1.87 -6.62 0.61
CA GLU A 69 3.33 -6.77 0.74
C GLU A 69 4.03 -5.42 0.86
N ARG A 70 3.64 -4.43 0.04
CA ARG A 70 4.17 -3.06 0.13
C ARG A 70 3.84 -2.40 1.46
N LEU A 71 2.63 -2.58 1.98
CA LEU A 71 2.26 -2.04 3.30
C LEU A 71 3.09 -2.63 4.43
N ARG A 72 3.28 -3.95 4.41
CA ARG A 72 4.16 -4.64 5.37
C ARG A 72 5.60 -4.14 5.27
N GLY A 73 6.11 -3.97 4.05
CA GLY A 73 7.43 -3.38 3.79
C GLY A 73 7.57 -1.97 4.35
N GLY A 74 6.57 -1.10 4.11
CA GLY A 74 6.54 0.26 4.66
C GLY A 74 6.53 0.28 6.19
N ARG A 75 5.73 -0.58 6.83
CA ARG A 75 5.73 -0.73 8.30
C ARG A 75 7.11 -1.17 8.82
N ALA A 76 7.71 -2.19 8.20
CA ALA A 76 9.04 -2.68 8.60
C ALA A 76 10.12 -1.60 8.49
N LEU A 77 10.09 -0.79 7.43
CA LEU A 77 11.01 0.33 7.25
C LEU A 77 10.84 1.40 8.35
N ARG A 78 9.59 1.78 8.68
CA ARG A 78 9.31 2.74 9.76
C ARG A 78 9.81 2.24 11.11
N GLN A 79 9.57 0.96 11.42
CA GLN A 79 10.04 0.33 12.65
C GLN A 79 11.58 0.32 12.73
N TYR A 80 12.25 -0.01 11.63
CA TYR A 80 13.71 0.00 11.55
C TYR A 80 14.29 1.40 11.79
N ILE A 81 13.73 2.44 11.16
CA ILE A 81 14.17 3.83 11.32
C ILE A 81 13.94 4.30 12.76
N ASN A 82 12.76 4.02 13.34
CA ASN A 82 12.44 4.39 14.72
C ASN A 82 13.34 3.67 15.73
N GLY A 83 13.63 2.39 15.50
CA GLY A 83 14.56 1.62 16.31
C GLY A 83 16.00 2.16 16.29
N LYS A 84 16.44 2.74 15.16
CA LYS A 84 17.74 3.44 15.09
C LYS A 84 17.77 4.78 15.83
N ARG A 85 16.66 5.52 15.82
CA ARG A 85 16.55 6.83 16.47
C ARG A 85 16.42 6.78 18.00
N GLY A 86 16.13 5.60 18.57
CA GLY A 86 16.09 5.38 20.02
C GLY A 86 17.42 4.98 20.64
N VAL A 87 18.52 5.06 19.88
CA VAL A 87 19.89 4.75 20.32
C VAL A 87 20.74 6.01 20.12
N ASP A 88 20.37 7.11 20.78
CA ASP A 88 21.17 8.33 20.96
C ASP A 88 20.94 8.86 22.38
#